data_AF-A0A1D6P9F9-F1
#
_entry.id   AF-A0A1D6P9F9-F1
#
_cell.length_a   1.000
_cell.length_b   1.000
_cell.length_c   1.000
_cell.angle_alpha   90.00
_cell.angle_beta   90.00
_cell.angle_gamma   90.00
#
_symmetry.space_group_name_H-M   'P 1'
#
loop_
_entity.id
_entity.type
_entity.pdbx_description
1 polymer ?
#
loop_
_entity_poly.entity_id
_entity_poly.type
_entity_poly.pdbx_seq_one_letter_code
_entity_poly.pdbx_strand_id
1 'polypeptide(L)'
;MTKAATIYGSKTQSDALRPGPLRPANIIRNKFPTYKNGSNGIVIKLADGPEIPPLKEIVAKETADLLDRRQRLSVRELAMKFEKGLSTATLLSNEVEILTVQLSKREAELVQQKEEVTKLAKSLKQASEDAKRIVEEERANAHTEIETAKGAVQRVQQAVQEHEKMSQNTGKQKQVWDKF
;
A
#
# COMPACT_ATOMS: atom_id res chain seq x y z
N MET A 1 32.65 -6.39 -37.36
CA MET A 1 33.78 -7.33 -37.55
C MET A 1 34.88 -6.60 -38.30
N THR A 2 36.03 -6.35 -37.66
CA THR A 2 37.23 -5.87 -38.36
C THR A 2 38.37 -6.79 -37.93
N LYS A 3 38.95 -7.49 -38.91
CA LYS A 3 40.08 -8.42 -38.76
C LYS A 3 41.25 -7.93 -39.62
N ALA A 4 42.43 -8.43 -39.26
CA ALA A 4 43.73 -8.44 -39.97
C ALA A 4 44.65 -7.24 -39.73
N ALA A 5 45.98 -7.38 -39.60
CA ALA A 5 46.87 -8.53 -39.36
C ALA A 5 48.28 -7.98 -39.03
N THR A 6 49.01 -8.74 -38.18
CA THR A 6 50.44 -9.14 -38.14
C THR A 6 51.41 -8.50 -39.17
N ILE A 7 52.72 -8.23 -38.99
CA ILE A 7 53.89 -9.09 -38.68
C ILE A 7 55.18 -8.20 -38.65
N TYR A 8 56.02 -8.40 -37.63
CA TYR A 8 57.51 -8.34 -37.52
C TYR A 8 58.35 -7.14 -38.01
N GLY A 9 59.34 -6.80 -37.17
CA GLY A 9 60.51 -6.04 -37.52
C GLY A 9 61.67 -6.25 -36.54
N SER A 10 62.23 -7.46 -36.52
CA SER A 10 63.55 -7.75 -35.96
C SER A 10 64.64 -7.02 -36.74
N LYS A 11 65.52 -6.27 -36.07
CA LYS A 11 66.86 -5.95 -36.58
C LYS A 11 67.88 -6.15 -35.47
N THR A 12 68.60 -7.25 -35.57
CA THR A 12 69.93 -7.48 -35.04
C THR A 12 70.92 -6.55 -35.76
N GLN A 13 71.72 -5.81 -35.00
CA GLN A 13 73.01 -5.29 -35.48
C GLN A 13 74.08 -5.77 -34.50
N SER A 14 74.87 -6.72 -35.01
CA SER A 14 76.09 -7.26 -34.44
C SER A 14 77.28 -6.33 -34.73
N ASP A 15 78.37 -6.63 -34.03
CA ASP A 15 79.76 -6.14 -34.18
C ASP A 15 80.13 -4.82 -33.49
N ALA A 16 80.77 -4.91 -32.32
CA ALA A 16 82.22 -5.19 -32.25
C ALA A 16 82.70 -5.27 -30.78
N LEU A 17 83.45 -6.33 -30.47
CA LEU A 17 84.13 -6.54 -29.20
C LEU A 17 85.27 -5.52 -29.00
N ARG A 18 85.22 -4.75 -27.90
CA ARG A 18 86.44 -4.35 -27.17
C ARG A 18 86.14 -4.21 -25.66
N PRO A 19 86.97 -4.80 -24.78
CA PRO A 19 86.68 -4.89 -23.35
C PRO A 19 87.05 -3.60 -22.60
N GLY A 20 86.14 -3.13 -21.74
CA GLY A 20 86.35 -2.03 -20.78
C GLY A 20 86.12 -2.51 -19.34
N PRO A 21 86.79 -1.93 -18.33
CA PRO A 21 87.11 -2.60 -17.08
C PRO A 21 85.88 -2.98 -16.23
N LEU A 22 85.96 -4.18 -15.67
CA LEU A 22 85.00 -4.79 -14.74
C LEU A 22 84.64 -3.81 -13.61
N ARG A 23 83.36 -3.40 -13.54
CA ARG A 23 82.85 -2.71 -12.35
C ARG A 23 82.61 -3.76 -11.25
N PRO A 24 83.18 -3.61 -10.04
CA PRO A 24 82.88 -4.51 -8.95
C PRO A 24 81.40 -4.41 -8.54
N ALA A 25 80.79 -5.57 -8.26
CA ALA A 25 79.43 -5.70 -7.77
C ALA A 25 79.20 -4.89 -6.48
N ASN A 26 78.05 -4.20 -6.39
CA ASN A 26 77.61 -3.48 -5.21
C ASN A 26 77.32 -4.45 -4.05
N ILE A 27 78.31 -4.68 -3.20
CA ILE A 27 78.09 -5.27 -1.88
C ILE A 27 77.35 -4.23 -1.06
N ILE A 28 76.12 -4.55 -0.66
CA ILE A 28 75.29 -3.75 0.25
C ILE A 28 76.10 -3.56 1.54
N ARG A 29 76.71 -2.37 1.67
CA ARG A 29 77.44 -1.96 2.87
C ARG A 29 76.40 -1.68 3.96
N ASN A 30 76.04 -2.71 4.73
CA ASN A 30 75.39 -2.49 6.03
C ASN A 30 76.25 -1.48 6.80
N LYS A 31 75.75 -0.25 6.96
CA LYS A 31 76.41 0.79 7.72
C LYS A 31 76.31 0.40 9.19
N PHE A 32 77.44 0.17 9.84
CA PHE A 32 77.46 -0.10 11.28
C PHE A 32 76.92 1.10 12.07
N PRO A 33 76.24 0.89 13.21
CA PRO A 33 75.75 1.96 14.07
C PRO A 33 76.87 2.95 14.41
N THR A 34 76.58 4.24 14.31
CA THR A 34 77.59 5.28 14.59
C THR A 34 77.64 5.50 16.09
N TYR A 35 78.72 5.05 16.71
CA TYR A 35 79.03 5.29 18.11
C TYR A 35 79.95 6.50 18.24
N LYS A 36 79.79 7.28 19.33
CA LYS A 36 80.80 8.25 19.76
C LYS A 36 81.21 7.93 21.19
N ASN A 37 82.51 7.98 21.47
CA ASN A 37 83.03 7.79 22.82
C ASN A 37 82.62 8.98 23.68
N GLY A 38 81.77 8.76 24.69
CA GLY A 38 81.67 9.69 25.80
C GLY A 38 83.02 9.78 26.50
N SER A 39 83.38 10.95 27.00
CA SER A 39 84.69 11.27 27.58
C SER A 39 85.10 10.42 28.79
N ASN A 40 84.24 9.51 29.25
CA ASN A 40 84.49 8.58 30.35
C ASN A 40 84.31 7.10 29.93
N GLY A 41 84.47 6.77 28.65
CA GLY A 41 84.48 5.38 28.16
C GLY A 41 83.09 4.73 28.00
N ILE A 42 82.00 5.50 28.13
CA ILE A 42 80.64 4.99 27.91
C ILE A 42 80.21 5.32 26.47
N VAL A 43 79.76 4.30 25.74
CA VAL A 43 79.20 4.40 24.40
C VAL A 43 77.71 4.71 24.49
N ILE A 44 77.28 5.90 24.10
CA ILE A 44 75.86 6.30 24.06
C ILE A 44 75.36 6.19 22.60
N LYS A 45 74.35 5.35 22.34
CA LYS A 45 73.58 5.40 21.08
C LYS A 45 72.68 6.64 21.11
N LEU A 46 72.76 7.51 20.10
CA LEU A 46 71.81 8.61 19.94
C LEU A 46 70.69 8.24 18.95
N ALA A 47 69.47 8.52 19.41
CA ALA A 47 68.19 8.69 18.73
C ALA A 47 67.43 7.42 18.29
N ASP A 48 66.34 7.20 19.02
CA ASP A 48 65.29 6.23 18.78
C ASP A 48 64.61 6.48 17.43
N GLY A 49 64.70 5.49 16.54
CA GLY A 49 63.71 5.33 15.47
C GLY A 49 62.34 5.01 16.10
N PRO A 50 61.25 4.96 15.31
CA PRO A 50 59.95 4.55 15.83
C PRO A 50 60.13 3.27 16.65
N GLU A 51 59.90 3.33 17.96
CA GLU A 51 60.01 2.15 18.82
C GLU A 51 59.04 1.12 18.27
N ILE A 52 59.58 0.11 17.59
CA ILE A 52 58.81 -1.03 17.15
C ILE A 52 58.27 -1.62 18.45
N PRO A 53 56.94 -1.66 18.66
CA PRO A 53 56.38 -2.16 19.90
C PRO A 53 56.97 -3.55 20.17
N PRO A 54 57.27 -3.87 21.44
CA PRO A 54 57.85 -5.15 21.77
C PRO A 54 56.99 -6.27 21.18
N LEU A 55 57.63 -7.31 20.66
CA LEU A 55 56.96 -8.40 19.96
C LEU A 55 55.75 -8.98 20.74
N LYS A 56 55.85 -9.00 22.07
CA LYS A 56 54.78 -9.42 22.97
C LYS A 56 53.51 -8.55 22.84
N GLU A 57 53.66 -7.25 22.69
CA GLU A 57 52.55 -6.30 22.51
C GLU A 57 51.91 -6.47 21.13
N ILE A 58 52.72 -6.64 20.08
CA ILE A 58 52.24 -6.93 18.73
C ILE A 58 51.40 -8.21 18.74
N VAL A 59 51.93 -9.28 19.33
CA VAL A 59 51.23 -10.57 19.44
C VAL A 59 49.96 -10.46 20.27
N ALA A 60 49.97 -9.72 21.38
CA ALA A 60 48.78 -9.52 22.21
C ALA A 60 47.68 -8.75 21.46
N LYS A 61 48.06 -7.68 20.75
CA LYS A 61 47.13 -6.89 19.93
C LYS A 61 46.54 -7.73 18.79
N GLU A 62 47.36 -8.47 18.07
CA GLU A 62 46.90 -9.31 16.97
C GLU A 62 46.04 -10.49 17.45
N THR A 63 46.34 -11.05 18.63
CA THR A 63 45.47 -12.06 19.26
C THR A 63 44.11 -11.48 19.64
N ALA A 64 44.06 -10.26 20.18
CA ALA A 64 42.81 -9.58 20.49
C ALA A 64 42.00 -9.28 19.22
N ASP A 65 42.65 -8.78 18.17
CA ASP A 65 42.02 -8.48 16.87
C ASP A 65 41.46 -9.75 16.20
N LEU A 66 42.19 -10.87 16.27
CA LEU A 66 41.73 -12.16 15.74
C LEU A 66 40.56 -12.75 16.53
N LEU A 67 40.56 -12.62 17.85
CA LEU A 67 39.46 -13.05 18.71
C LEU A 67 38.19 -12.21 18.48
N ASP A 68 38.35 -10.90 18.33
CA ASP A 68 37.25 -9.98 17.99
C ASP A 68 36.70 -10.26 16.58
N ARG A 69 37.57 -10.56 15.60
CA ARG A 69 37.15 -10.99 14.26
C ARG A 69 36.43 -12.35 14.28
N ARG A 70 36.82 -13.28 15.16
CA ARG A 70 36.15 -14.58 15.36
C ARG A 70 34.72 -14.44 15.88
N GLN A 71 34.47 -13.43 16.72
CA GLN A 71 33.12 -13.15 17.22
C GLN A 71 32.22 -12.53 16.15
N ARG A 72 32.73 -11.64 15.28
CA ARG A 72 31.87 -10.96 14.30
C ARG A 72 31.19 -11.87 13.26
N LEU A 73 31.68 -13.10 13.03
CA LEU A 73 31.09 -14.06 12.08
C LEU A 73 31.35 -15.53 12.46
N SER A 74 30.95 -15.95 13.67
CA SER A 74 30.86 -17.39 13.92
C SER A 74 29.67 -17.97 13.14
N VAL A 75 29.87 -19.12 12.47
CA VAL A 75 28.78 -19.92 11.84
C VAL A 75 27.60 -20.10 12.80
N ARG A 76 27.89 -20.22 14.11
CA ARG A 76 26.90 -20.30 15.17
C ARG A 76 26.00 -19.06 15.27
N GLU A 77 26.57 -17.87 15.24
CA GLU A 77 25.78 -16.62 15.32
C GLU A 77 24.94 -16.41 14.07
N LEU A 78 25.48 -16.78 12.92
CA LEU A 78 24.75 -16.72 11.66
C LEU A 78 23.57 -17.71 11.66
N ALA A 79 23.77 -18.94 12.12
CA ALA A 79 22.70 -19.93 12.28
C ALA A 79 21.59 -19.44 13.22
N MET A 80 21.93 -18.89 14.38
CA MET A 80 20.94 -18.34 15.32
C MET A 80 20.13 -17.19 14.70
N LYS A 81 20.77 -16.30 13.93
CA LYS A 81 20.06 -15.23 13.22
C LYS A 81 19.11 -15.79 12.15
N PHE A 82 19.53 -16.81 11.40
CA PHE A 82 18.69 -17.50 10.44
C PHE A 82 17.49 -18.19 11.10
N GLU A 83 17.71 -18.94 12.18
CA GLU A 83 16.64 -19.62 12.92
C GLU A 83 15.61 -18.62 13.47
N LYS A 84 16.07 -17.50 14.04
CA LYS A 84 15.18 -16.42 14.50
C LYS A 84 14.39 -15.81 13.35
N GLY A 85 15.05 -15.56 12.22
CA GLY A 85 14.42 -15.05 10.99
C GLY A 85 13.36 -16.02 10.46
N LEU A 86 13.70 -17.30 10.38
CA LEU A 86 12.80 -18.36 9.96
C LEU A 86 11.59 -18.47 10.88
N SER A 87 11.80 -18.51 12.20
CA SER A 87 10.72 -18.55 13.19
C SER A 87 9.78 -17.35 13.07
N THR A 88 10.33 -16.14 12.88
CA THR A 88 9.53 -14.93 12.70
C THR A 88 8.73 -14.99 11.39
N ALA A 89 9.36 -15.44 10.30
CA ALA A 89 8.69 -15.60 9.01
C ALA A 89 7.55 -16.63 9.07
N THR A 90 7.74 -17.75 9.77
CA THR A 90 6.70 -18.75 9.98
C THR A 90 5.52 -18.19 10.79
N LEU A 91 5.78 -17.44 11.85
CA LEU A 91 4.72 -16.79 12.63
C LEU A 91 3.90 -15.82 11.78
N LEU A 92 4.58 -14.97 10.99
CA LEU A 92 3.90 -14.04 10.08
C LEU A 92 3.13 -14.75 8.97
N SER A 93 3.65 -15.86 8.44
CA SER A 93 2.95 -16.69 7.45
C SER A 93 1.62 -17.21 8.01
N ASN A 94 1.64 -17.75 9.23
CA ASN A 94 0.44 -18.25 9.90
C ASN A 94 -0.57 -17.13 10.17
N GLU A 95 -0.11 -15.94 10.57
CA GLU A 95 -0.97 -14.78 10.78
C GLU A 95 -1.66 -14.34 9.48
N VAL A 96 -0.91 -14.29 8.37
CA VAL A 96 -1.46 -13.98 7.05
C VAL A 96 -2.49 -15.02 6.60
N GLU A 97 -2.25 -16.30 6.84
CA GLU A 97 -3.22 -17.36 6.53
C GLU A 97 -4.55 -17.16 7.29
N ILE A 98 -4.47 -16.89 8.60
CA ILE A 98 -5.65 -16.62 9.43
C ILE A 98 -6.41 -15.39 8.92
N LEU A 99 -5.69 -14.29 8.65
CA LEU A 99 -6.29 -13.06 8.14
C LEU A 99 -6.93 -13.26 6.77
N THR A 100 -6.31 -14.06 5.89
CA THR A 100 -6.85 -14.38 4.57
C THR A 100 -8.18 -15.11 4.70
N VAL A 101 -8.27 -16.13 5.55
CA VAL A 101 -9.52 -16.86 5.80
C VAL A 101 -10.59 -15.93 6.37
N GLN A 102 -10.24 -15.07 7.32
CA GLN A 102 -11.18 -14.11 7.91
C GLN A 102 -11.69 -13.08 6.89
N LEU A 103 -10.81 -12.59 6.00
CA LEU A 103 -11.18 -11.67 4.93
C LEU A 103 -12.13 -12.35 3.95
N SER A 104 -11.82 -13.55 3.48
CA SER A 104 -12.70 -14.29 2.57
C SER A 104 -14.08 -14.56 3.19
N LYS A 105 -14.15 -14.86 4.49
CA LYS A 105 -15.43 -15.01 5.20
C LYS A 105 -16.23 -13.70 5.20
N ARG A 106 -15.59 -12.58 5.54
CA ARG A 106 -16.24 -11.26 5.54
C ARG A 106 -16.69 -10.83 4.15
N GLU A 107 -15.90 -11.13 3.12
CA GLU A 107 -16.26 -10.86 1.73
C GLU A 107 -17.53 -11.62 1.32
N ALA A 108 -17.64 -12.90 1.68
CA ALA A 108 -18.83 -13.69 1.42
C ALA A 108 -20.08 -13.13 2.13
N GLU A 109 -19.96 -12.76 3.41
CA GLU A 109 -21.04 -12.13 4.19
C GLU A 109 -21.47 -10.79 3.56
N LEU A 110 -20.52 -9.97 3.11
CA LEU A 110 -20.81 -8.69 2.46
C LEU A 110 -21.53 -8.87 1.13
N VAL A 111 -21.12 -9.87 0.32
CA VAL A 111 -21.81 -10.20 -0.93
C VAL A 111 -23.26 -10.61 -0.68
N GLN A 112 -23.51 -11.46 0.33
CA GLN A 112 -24.87 -11.86 0.71
C GLN A 112 -25.71 -10.65 1.16
N GLN A 113 -25.18 -9.80 2.04
CA GLN A 113 -25.89 -8.60 2.51
C GLN A 113 -26.24 -7.65 1.36
N LYS A 114 -25.33 -7.49 0.38
CA LYS A 114 -25.58 -6.66 -0.80
C LYS A 114 -26.75 -7.21 -1.63
N GLU A 115 -26.86 -8.53 -1.76
CA GLU A 115 -27.98 -9.17 -2.45
C GLU A 115 -29.30 -8.95 -1.69
N GLU A 116 -29.31 -9.15 -0.38
CA GLU A 116 -30.48 -8.91 0.48
C GLU A 116 -30.96 -7.46 0.42
N VAL A 117 -30.03 -6.49 0.51
CA VAL A 117 -30.34 -5.05 0.36
C VAL A 117 -30.93 -4.76 -1.01
N THR A 118 -30.41 -5.38 -2.07
CA THR A 118 -30.95 -5.22 -3.43
C THR A 118 -32.38 -5.76 -3.53
N LYS A 119 -32.67 -6.89 -2.89
CA LYS A 119 -34.02 -7.47 -2.83
C LYS A 119 -34.97 -6.55 -2.05
N LEU A 120 -34.55 -6.06 -0.89
CA LEU A 120 -35.34 -5.13 -0.08
C LEU A 120 -35.66 -3.83 -0.84
N ALA A 121 -34.67 -3.26 -1.55
CA ALA A 121 -34.87 -2.06 -2.35
C ALA A 121 -35.92 -2.28 -3.47
N LYS A 122 -35.89 -3.43 -4.14
CA LYS A 122 -36.89 -3.80 -5.14
C LYS A 122 -38.28 -3.95 -4.53
N SER A 123 -38.40 -4.66 -3.40
CA SER A 123 -39.68 -4.82 -2.69
C SER A 123 -40.25 -3.48 -2.22
N LEU A 124 -39.42 -2.59 -1.67
CA LEU A 124 -39.84 -1.26 -1.22
C LEU A 124 -40.32 -0.40 -2.39
N LYS A 125 -39.62 -0.44 -3.53
CA LYS A 125 -40.04 0.24 -4.76
C LYS A 125 -41.41 -0.25 -5.22
N GLN A 126 -41.59 -1.57 -5.30
CA GLN A 126 -42.86 -2.17 -5.70
C GLN A 126 -44.00 -1.77 -4.75
N ALA A 127 -43.78 -1.89 -3.44
CA ALA A 127 -44.77 -1.50 -2.44
C ALA A 127 -45.14 -0.01 -2.53
N SER A 128 -44.17 0.87 -2.83
CA SER A 128 -44.43 2.30 -3.04
C SER A 128 -45.23 2.57 -4.31
N GLU A 129 -44.96 1.85 -5.39
CA GLU A 129 -45.71 1.97 -6.64
C GLU A 129 -47.14 1.46 -6.47
N ASP A 130 -47.33 0.33 -5.79
CA ASP A 130 -48.65 -0.22 -5.47
C ASP A 130 -49.45 0.72 -4.55
N ALA A 131 -48.83 1.27 -3.51
CA ALA A 131 -49.48 2.23 -2.62
C ALA A 131 -49.93 3.49 -3.38
N LYS A 132 -49.08 4.00 -4.29
CA LYS A 132 -49.43 5.14 -5.16
C LYS A 132 -50.63 4.80 -6.05
N ARG A 133 -50.64 3.63 -6.68
CA ARG A 133 -51.75 3.17 -7.53
C ARG A 133 -53.07 3.12 -6.76
N ILE A 134 -53.07 2.52 -5.57
CA ILE A 134 -54.26 2.43 -4.71
C ILE A 134 -54.80 3.83 -4.37
N VAL A 135 -53.91 4.76 -4.00
CA VAL A 135 -54.33 6.14 -3.68
C VAL A 135 -54.93 6.84 -4.89
N GLU A 136 -54.36 6.65 -6.08
CA GLU A 136 -54.88 7.25 -7.32
C GLU A 136 -56.25 6.66 -7.73
N GLU A 137 -56.42 5.35 -7.57
CA GLU A 137 -57.69 4.65 -7.82
C GLU A 137 -58.80 5.12 -6.87
N GLU A 138 -58.53 5.17 -5.57
CA GLU A 138 -59.49 5.67 -4.58
C GLU A 138 -59.85 7.14 -4.79
N ARG A 139 -58.89 7.96 -5.21
CA ARG A 139 -59.17 9.35 -5.60
C ARG A 139 -60.09 9.42 -6.81
N ALA A 140 -59.86 8.60 -7.84
CA ALA A 140 -60.73 8.55 -9.00
C ALA A 140 -62.14 8.08 -8.63
N ASN A 141 -62.25 7.05 -7.80
CA ASN A 141 -63.53 6.55 -7.28
C ASN A 141 -64.29 7.66 -6.53
N ALA A 142 -63.64 8.33 -5.57
CA ALA A 142 -64.24 9.44 -4.82
C ALA A 142 -64.69 10.59 -5.75
N HIS A 143 -63.90 10.93 -6.78
CA HIS A 143 -64.28 11.95 -7.76
C HIS A 143 -65.57 11.57 -8.51
N THR A 144 -65.68 10.32 -8.97
CA THR A 144 -66.88 9.85 -9.69
C THR A 144 -68.12 9.82 -8.79
N GLU A 145 -67.97 9.43 -7.53
CA GLU A 145 -69.05 9.45 -6.54
C GLU A 145 -69.52 10.87 -6.24
N ILE A 146 -68.59 11.81 -6.07
CA ILE A 146 -68.90 13.24 -5.86
C ILE A 146 -69.68 13.82 -7.05
N GLU A 147 -69.26 13.54 -8.28
CA GLU A 147 -69.97 14.05 -9.47
C GLU A 147 -71.36 13.43 -9.60
N THR A 148 -71.51 12.14 -9.28
CA THR A 148 -72.80 11.47 -9.24
C THR A 148 -73.73 12.10 -8.19
N ALA A 149 -73.21 12.38 -7.00
CA ALA A 149 -73.96 13.04 -5.91
C ALA A 149 -74.36 14.47 -6.29
N LYS A 150 -73.46 15.25 -6.89
CA LYS A 150 -73.77 16.60 -7.41
C LYS A 150 -74.88 16.56 -8.46
N GLY A 151 -74.85 15.61 -9.38
CA GLY A 151 -75.91 15.41 -10.37
C GLY A 151 -77.25 15.07 -9.72
N ALA A 152 -77.27 14.23 -8.68
CA ALA A 152 -78.49 13.93 -7.92
C ALA A 152 -79.03 15.18 -7.20
N VAL A 153 -78.16 15.96 -6.54
CA VAL A 153 -78.54 17.23 -5.89
C VAL A 153 -79.14 18.20 -6.90
N GLN A 154 -78.55 18.35 -8.09
CA GLN A 154 -79.07 19.22 -9.13
C GLN A 154 -80.48 18.79 -9.60
N ARG A 155 -80.72 17.49 -9.76
CA ARG A 155 -82.06 16.96 -10.09
C ARG A 155 -83.08 17.27 -9.00
N VAL A 156 -82.73 17.06 -7.73
CA VAL A 156 -83.60 17.39 -6.60
C VAL A 156 -83.90 18.88 -6.56
N GLN A 157 -82.89 19.72 -6.76
CA GLN A 157 -83.05 21.17 -6.80
C GLN A 157 -84.02 21.62 -7.91
N GLN A 158 -83.92 21.04 -9.11
CA GLN A 158 -84.86 21.30 -10.21
C GLN A 158 -86.28 20.89 -9.84
N ALA A 159 -86.47 19.67 -9.32
CA ALA A 159 -87.79 19.17 -8.92
C ALA A 159 -88.45 20.04 -7.83
N VAL A 160 -87.67 20.53 -6.86
CA VAL A 160 -88.17 21.46 -5.83
C VAL A 160 -88.61 22.78 -6.45
N GLN A 161 -87.81 23.38 -7.32
CA GLN A 161 -88.16 24.63 -8.01
C GLN A 161 -89.42 24.49 -8.88
N GLU A 162 -89.58 23.35 -9.57
CA GLU A 162 -90.79 23.05 -10.34
C GLU A 162 -92.01 22.93 -9.43
N HIS A 163 -91.89 22.21 -8.32
CA HIS A 163 -92.97 22.06 -7.35
C HIS A 163 -93.41 23.41 -6.74
N GLU A 164 -92.47 24.30 -6.43
CA GLU A 164 -92.78 25.67 -5.96
C GLU A 164 -93.54 26.50 -6.99
N LYS A 165 -93.11 26.47 -8.26
CA LYS A 165 -93.81 27.18 -9.37
C LYS A 165 -95.22 26.65 -9.58
N MET A 166 -95.39 25.32 -9.57
CA MET A 166 -96.70 24.67 -9.71
C MET A 166 -97.65 25.03 -8.55
N SER A 167 -97.12 25.09 -7.32
CA SER A 167 -97.86 25.52 -6.13
C SER A 167 -98.32 26.98 -6.22
N GLN A 168 -97.44 27.89 -6.65
CA GLN A 168 -97.82 29.30 -6.85
C GLN A 168 -98.89 29.48 -7.94
N ASN A 169 -98.83 28.73 -9.03
CA ASN A 169 -99.83 28.78 -10.09
C ASN A 169 -101.19 28.25 -9.64
N THR A 170 -101.22 27.12 -8.92
CA THR A 170 -102.48 26.55 -8.39
C THR A 170 -103.14 27.43 -7.34
N GLY A 171 -102.35 28.11 -6.48
CA GLY A 171 -102.86 29.10 -5.53
C GLY A 171 -103.51 30.31 -6.22
N LYS A 172 -102.88 30.84 -7.28
CA LYS A 172 -103.44 31.92 -8.10
C LYS A 172 -104.72 31.49 -8.81
N GLN A 173 -104.75 30.27 -9.34
CA GLN A 173 -105.92 29.74 -10.05
C GLN A 173 -107.12 29.60 -9.11
N LYS A 174 -106.94 29.08 -7.89
CA LYS A 174 -108.02 29.01 -6.88
C LYS A 174 -108.60 30.40 -6.54
N GLN A 175 -107.76 31.42 -6.36
CA GLN A 175 -108.24 32.80 -6.13
C GLN A 175 -109.06 33.39 -7.29
N VAL A 176 -108.85 32.91 -8.53
CA VAL A 176 -109.62 33.34 -9.70
C VAL A 176 -110.99 32.64 -9.74
N TRP A 177 -111.06 31.38 -9.34
CA TRP A 177 -112.32 30.63 -9.29
C TRP A 177 -113.24 31.04 -8.13
N ASP A 178 -112.70 31.49 -7.00
CA ASP A 178 -113.49 31.99 -5.85
C ASP A 178 -114.13 33.38 -6.08
N LYS A 179 -113.88 34.02 -7.23
CA LYS A 179 -114.43 35.34 -7.61
C LYS A 179 -115.64 35.28 -8.55
N PHE A 180 -116.15 34.09 -8.86
CA PHE A 180 -117.37 33.84 -9.62
C PHE A 180 -118.43 33.21 -8.73
#